data_AF-A0A1W9GI88-F1
#
_entry.id   AF-A0A1W9GI88-F1
#
_cell.length_a   1.000
_cell.length_b   1.000
_cell.length_c   1.000
_cell.angle_alpha   90.00
_cell.angle_beta   90.00
_cell.angle_gamma   90.00
#
_symmetry.space_group_name_H-M   'P 1'
#
loop_
_entity.id
_entity.type
_entity.pdbx_description
1 polymer ?
#
loop_
_entity_poly.entity_id
_entity_poly.type
_entity_poly.pdbx_seq_one_letter_code
_entity_poly.pdbx_strand_id
1 'polypeptide(L)' 'MRDQYRPLSAEETAQIKDVKQMGTLFHSALTNIGDSRELSLAKTKIEEAVMWATKHITR' A
#
# COMPACT_ATOMS: atom_id res chain seq x y z
N MET A 1 0.53 -3.63 21.51
CA MET A 1 1.39 -2.63 20.83
C MET A 1 2.67 -3.34 20.45
N ARG A 2 3.31 -3.03 19.31
CA ARG A 2 4.66 -3.54 19.04
C ARG A 2 5.64 -2.62 19.74
N ASP A 3 6.29 -3.11 20.77
CA ASP A 3 7.12 -2.27 21.65
C ASP A 3 8.55 -2.08 21.10
N GLN A 4 8.96 -2.86 20.10
CA GLN A 4 10.26 -2.69 19.43
C GLN A 4 10.15 -2.86 17.90
N TYR A 5 10.70 -1.89 17.17
CA TYR A 5 10.90 -1.98 15.73
C TYR A 5 12.21 -2.72 15.47
N ARG A 6 12.17 -3.77 14.64
CA ARG A 6 13.40 -4.39 14.14
C ARG A 6 13.97 -3.55 12.99
N PRO A 7 15.30 -3.56 12.78
CA PRO A 7 15.88 -3.03 11.56
C PRO A 7 15.39 -3.84 10.36
N LEU A 8 15.05 -3.13 9.28
CA LEU A 8 14.69 -3.73 8.00
C LEU A 8 15.94 -3.97 7.17
N SER A 9 15.94 -5.05 6.40
CA SER A 9 16.96 -5.27 5.38
C SER A 9 16.76 -4.29 4.20
N ALA A 10 17.79 -4.17 3.36
CA ALA A 10 17.69 -3.40 2.12
C ALA A 10 16.60 -3.96 1.19
N GLU A 11 16.45 -5.29 1.16
CA GLU A 11 15.43 -5.99 0.37
C GLU A 11 14.02 -5.67 0.89
N GLU A 12 13.78 -5.74 2.20
CA GLU A 12 12.48 -5.41 2.80
C GLU A 12 12.10 -3.96 2.58
N THR A 13 13.08 -3.06 2.65
CA THR A 13 12.89 -1.65 2.34
C THR A 13 12.49 -1.44 0.88
N ALA A 14 13.14 -2.15 -0.05
CA ALA A 14 12.78 -2.13 -1.46
C ALA A 14 11.36 -2.68 -1.69
N GLN A 15 11.02 -3.82 -1.09
CA GLN A 15 9.67 -4.41 -1.18
C GLN A 15 8.59 -3.45 -0.67
N ILE A 16 8.80 -2.75 0.45
CA ILE A 16 7.85 -1.74 0.95
C ILE A 16 7.68 -0.61 -0.06
N LYS A 17 8.78 -0.12 -0.64
CA LYS A 17 8.75 0.95 -1.65
C LYS A 17 7.95 0.51 -2.87
N ASP A 18 8.21 -0.68 -3.37
CA ASP A 18 7.55 -1.22 -4.56
C ASP A 18 6.04 -1.38 -4.33
N VAL A 19 5.63 -1.96 -3.19
CA VAL A 19 4.22 -2.10 -2.82
C VAL A 19 3.51 -0.75 -2.74
N LYS A 20 4.13 0.25 -2.10
CA LYS A 20 3.57 1.61 -2.03
C LYS A 20 3.45 2.24 -3.41
N GLN A 21 4.49 2.11 -4.24
CA GLN A 21 4.49 2.68 -5.59
C GLN A 21 3.41 2.05 -6.47
N MET A 22 3.24 0.73 -6.42
CA MET A 22 2.16 0.03 -7.14
C MET A 22 0.78 0.50 -6.68
N GLY A 23 0.57 0.62 -5.36
CA GLY A 23 -0.67 1.14 -4.80
C GLY A 23 -0.99 2.56 -5.25
N THR A 24 -0.01 3.46 -5.20
CA THR A 24 -0.15 4.84 -5.68
C THR A 24 -0.49 4.88 -7.16
N LEU A 25 0.24 4.15 -8.01
CA LEU A 25 0.00 4.11 -9.44
C LEU A 25 -1.43 3.64 -9.76
N PHE A 26 -1.88 2.56 -9.12
CA PHE A 26 -3.22 2.04 -9.36
C PHE A 26 -4.30 3.01 -8.85
N HIS A 27 -4.14 3.53 -7.64
CA HIS A 27 -5.07 4.51 -7.08
C HIS A 27 -5.18 5.76 -7.98
N SER A 28 -4.06 6.30 -8.46
CA SER A 28 -4.03 7.43 -9.40
C SER A 28 -4.69 7.09 -10.73
N ALA A 29 -4.50 5.88 -11.27
CA ALA A 29 -5.19 5.45 -12.47
C ALA A 29 -6.72 5.48 -12.29
N LEU A 30 -7.23 5.05 -11.13
CA LEU A 30 -8.67 5.12 -10.84
C LEU A 30 -9.20 6.56 -10.74
N THR A 31 -8.41 7.49 -10.20
CA THR A 31 -8.77 8.92 -10.20
C THR A 31 -8.89 9.47 -11.62
N ASN A 32 -8.04 9.02 -12.55
CA ASN A 32 -8.10 9.47 -13.93
C ASN A 32 -9.25 8.84 -14.73
N ILE A 33 -9.83 7.73 -14.27
CA ILE A 33 -11.01 7.10 -14.90
C ILE A 33 -12.29 7.89 -14.58
N GLY A 34 -12.41 8.39 -13.35
CA GLY A 34 -13.55 9.21 -12.91
C GLY A 34 -13.93 8.94 -11.46
N ASP A 35 -15.13 9.39 -11.09
CA ASP A 35 -15.65 9.27 -9.73
C ASP A 35 -16.99 8.54 -9.72
N SER A 36 -16.96 7.32 -9.18
CA SER A 36 -18.14 6.48 -8.93
C SER A 36 -18.04 5.83 -7.56
N ARG A 37 -19.13 5.21 -7.10
CA ARG A 37 -19.14 4.45 -5.84
C ARG A 37 -18.17 3.27 -5.88
N GLU A 38 -18.13 2.56 -7.00
CA GLU A 38 -17.24 1.41 -7.24
C GLU A 38 -15.78 1.82 -7.22
N LEU A 39 -15.43 2.93 -7.88
CA LEU A 39 -14.07 3.45 -7.89
C LEU A 39 -13.64 3.95 -6.51
N SER A 40 -14.56 4.55 -5.75
CA SER A 40 -14.31 4.95 -4.36
C SER A 40 -14.00 3.74 -3.47
N LEU A 41 -14.77 2.65 -3.61
CA LEU A 41 -14.52 1.40 -2.90
C LEU A 41 -13.17 0.77 -3.29
N ALA A 42 -12.87 0.74 -4.59
CA ALA A 42 -11.61 0.20 -5.09
C ALA A 42 -10.41 0.98 -4.55
N LYS A 43 -10.46 2.32 -4.55
CA LYS A 43 -9.45 3.20 -3.95
C LYS A 43 -9.18 2.85 -2.48
N THR A 44 -10.22 2.74 -1.65
CA THR A 44 -10.09 2.32 -0.24
C THR A 44 -9.49 0.92 -0.10
N LYS A 45 -9.88 -0.02 -0.97
CA LYS A 45 -9.32 -1.39 -0.93
C LYS A 45 -7.85 -1.46 -1.34
N ILE A 46 -7.41 -0.58 -2.24
CA ILE A 46 -5.99 -0.44 -2.57
C ILE A 46 -5.21 0.05 -1.35
N GLU A 47 -5.69 1.07 -0.65
CA GLU A 47 -5.04 1.59 0.57
C GLU A 47 -4.95 0.51 1.66
N GLU A 48 -6.05 -0.22 1.89
CA GLU A 48 -6.09 -1.33 2.85
C GLU A 48 -5.11 -2.44 2.49
N ALA A 49 -5.03 -2.82 1.21
CA ALA A 49 -4.09 -3.83 0.73
C ALA A 49 -2.62 -3.40 0.93
N VAL A 50 -2.28 -2.16 0.59
CA VAL A 50 -0.94 -1.59 0.80
C VAL A 50 -0.57 -1.57 2.29
N MET A 51 -1.51 -1.17 3.14
CA MET A 51 -1.30 -1.15 4.59
C MET A 51 -1.00 -2.55 5.13
N TRP A 52 -1.82 -3.55 4.80
CA TRP A 52 -1.63 -4.92 5.30
C TRP A 52 -0.35 -5.56 4.77
N ALA A 53 -0.01 -5.35 3.50
CA ALA A 53 1.23 -5.86 2.91
C ALA A 53 2.47 -5.25 3.56
N THR A 54 2.54 -3.93 3.71
CA THR A 54 3.69 -3.27 4.37
C THR A 54 3.78 -3.59 5.87
N LYS A 55 2.63 -3.76 6.54
CA LYS A 55 2.56 -4.26 7.91
C LYS A 55 3.08 -5.69 8.04
N HIS A 56 2.90 -6.54 7.02
CA HIS A 56 3.49 -7.89 6.99
C HIS A 56 5.02 -7.83 6.85
N ILE A 57 5.55 -7.00 5.96
CA ILE A 57 7.01 -6.87 5.76
C ILE A 57 7.70 -6.35 7.02
N THR A 58 7.07 -5.40 7.71
CA THR A 58 7.55 -4.87 9.00
C THR A 58 7.25 -5.79 10.19
N ARG A 59 6.86 -7.06 9.93
CA ARG A 59 6.75 -8.06 10.99
C ARG A 59 8.09 -8.54 11.53
#